data_AF-A0A6I5C600-F1
#
_entry.id   AF-A0A6I5C600-F1
#
_cell.length_a   1.000
_cell.length_b   1.000
_cell.length_c   1.000
_cell.angle_alpha   90.00
_cell.angle_beta   90.00
_cell.angle_gamma   90.00
#
_symmetry.space_group_name_H-M   'P 1'
#
loop_
_entity.id
_entity.type
_entity.pdbx_description
1 polymer ?
#
loop_
_entity_poly.entity_id
_entity_poly.type
_entity_poly.pdbx_seq_one_letter_code
_entity_poly.pdbx_strand_id
1 'polypeptide(L)'
;MTSGFVGPEGEGDPFGEFFARFFGGTRPGPRHVDIGRLLSRPARELVKGAAQYAADHGSRDLDTEHLLRAALATEPTRTLLSRSGADPDS
;
A
#
# COMPACT_ATOMS: atom_id res chain seq x y z
N MET A 1 8.79 38.37 -44.84
CA MET A 1 8.18 37.12 -45.36
C MET A 1 8.83 35.94 -44.64
N THR A 2 8.32 35.54 -43.47
CA THR A 2 8.74 34.27 -42.83
C THR A 2 7.55 33.32 -42.97
N SER A 3 7.73 32.28 -43.78
CA SER A 3 6.66 31.36 -44.15
C SER A 3 6.55 30.31 -43.05
N GLY A 4 5.50 30.38 -42.25
CA GLY A 4 5.13 29.33 -41.30
C GLY A 4 4.72 28.09 -42.08
N PHE A 5 5.51 27.03 -41.97
CA PHE A 5 5.15 25.71 -42.47
C PHE A 5 4.23 25.05 -41.44
N VAL A 6 2.92 25.13 -41.68
CA VAL A 6 1.90 24.35 -40.97
C VAL A 6 1.83 22.98 -41.66
N GLY A 7 2.49 21.99 -41.05
CA GLY A 7 2.38 20.58 -41.45
C GLY A 7 1.06 19.96 -40.99
N PRO A 8 0.60 18.89 -41.67
CA PRO A 8 -0.77 18.41 -41.57
C PRO A 8 -1.10 17.81 -40.21
N GLU A 9 -2.24 18.27 -39.70
CA GLU A 9 -3.04 17.72 -38.60
C GLU A 9 -3.19 16.19 -38.73
N GLY A 10 -2.63 15.37 -37.84
CA GLY A 10 -2.98 13.94 -37.84
C GLY A 10 -2.19 12.98 -36.96
N GLU A 11 -0.90 13.22 -36.71
CA GLU A 11 -0.07 12.31 -35.91
C GLU A 11 0.58 13.13 -34.80
N GLY A 12 0.25 12.85 -33.53
CA GLY A 12 0.74 13.62 -32.40
C GLY A 12 2.25 13.82 -32.46
N ASP A 13 2.71 15.07 -32.25
CA ASP A 13 4.13 15.43 -32.31
C ASP A 13 5.00 14.44 -31.52
N PRO A 14 5.78 13.57 -32.20
CA PRO A 14 6.55 12.52 -31.53
C PRO A 14 7.69 13.10 -30.68
N PHE A 15 8.17 14.30 -31.01
CA PHE A 15 9.18 15.00 -30.24
C PHE A 15 8.56 15.61 -28.98
N GLY A 16 7.37 16.18 -29.10
CA GLY A 16 6.52 16.62 -28.00
C GLY A 16 6.13 15.47 -27.05
N GLU A 17 5.80 14.29 -27.57
CA GLU A 17 5.50 13.09 -26.77
C GLU A 17 6.72 12.62 -25.98
N PHE A 18 7.90 12.63 -26.61
CA PHE A 18 9.17 12.30 -25.94
C PHE A 18 9.46 13.26 -24.79
N PHE A 19 9.33 14.57 -25.01
CA PHE A 19 9.52 15.56 -23.95
C PHE A 19 8.47 15.49 -22.86
N ALA A 20 7.21 15.22 -23.22
CA ALA A 20 6.16 14.95 -22.25
C ALA A 20 6.58 13.78 -21.37
N ARG A 21 6.96 12.62 -21.93
CA ARG A 21 7.42 11.46 -21.16
C ARG A 21 8.65 11.77 -20.29
N PHE A 22 9.62 12.51 -20.82
CA PHE A 22 10.88 12.81 -20.15
C PHE A 22 10.74 13.79 -18.99
N PHE A 23 9.94 14.85 -19.15
CA PHE A 23 9.77 15.91 -18.14
C PHE A 23 8.59 15.72 -17.19
N GLY A 24 7.79 14.66 -17.35
CA GLY A 24 6.76 14.30 -16.38
C GLY A 24 5.43 13.87 -16.98
N GLY A 25 5.48 13.07 -18.02
CA GLY A 25 4.30 12.54 -18.71
C GLY A 25 3.42 11.79 -17.72
N THR A 26 2.12 11.71 -18.05
CA THR A 26 1.03 11.18 -17.21
C THR A 26 1.54 10.25 -16.12
N ARG A 27 1.77 10.82 -14.94
CA ARG A 27 2.20 10.03 -13.79
C ARG A 27 1.12 8.98 -13.58
N PRO A 28 1.47 7.68 -13.56
CA PRO A 28 0.49 6.65 -13.26
C PRO A 28 -0.23 7.08 -11.98
N GLY A 29 -1.56 7.17 -12.05
CA GLY A 29 -2.38 7.51 -10.89
C GLY A 29 -2.09 6.55 -9.72
N PRO A 30 -2.60 6.86 -8.51
CA PRO A 30 -2.36 6.04 -7.33
C PRO A 30 -2.61 4.56 -7.62
N ARG A 31 -1.55 3.75 -7.58
CA ARG A 31 -1.64 2.31 -7.82
C ARG A 31 -2.13 1.65 -6.54
N HIS A 32 -3.29 1.02 -6.61
CA HIS A 32 -3.77 0.15 -5.53
C HIS A 32 -2.91 -1.11 -5.55
N VAL A 33 -2.08 -1.27 -4.53
CA VAL A 33 -1.31 -2.49 -4.33
C VAL A 33 -2.14 -3.39 -3.43
N ASP A 34 -2.54 -4.55 -3.93
CA ASP A 34 -3.02 -5.62 -3.05
C ASP A 34 -1.83 -6.13 -2.25
N ILE A 35 -1.68 -5.64 -1.02
CA ILE A 35 -0.65 -6.06 -0.07
C ILE A 35 -1.01 -7.43 0.52
N GLY A 36 -2.29 -7.79 0.57
CA GLY A 36 -2.77 -9.07 1.11
C GLY A 36 -2.21 -10.28 0.37
N ARG A 37 -1.91 -10.15 -0.93
CA ARG A 37 -1.24 -11.19 -1.72
C ARG A 37 0.21 -11.45 -1.31
N LEU A 38 0.88 -10.45 -0.73
CA LEU A 38 2.29 -10.56 -0.28
C LEU A 38 2.41 -11.19 1.10
N LEU A 39 1.32 -11.20 1.87
CA LEU A 39 1.31 -11.77 3.21
C LEU A 39 1.40 -13.30 3.17
N SER A 40 2.07 -13.88 4.14
CA SER A 40 1.97 -15.32 4.40
C SER A 40 0.56 -15.67 4.90
N ARG A 41 0.20 -16.96 4.90
CA ARG A 41 -1.09 -17.38 5.48
C ARG A 41 -1.23 -16.95 6.96
N PRO A 42 -0.23 -17.18 7.85
CA PRO A 42 -0.31 -16.68 9.22
C PRO A 42 -0.46 -15.16 9.33
N ALA A 43 0.24 -14.40 8.47
CA ALA A 43 0.13 -12.94 8.48
C ALA A 43 -1.27 -12.46 8.04
N ARG A 44 -1.90 -13.15 7.08
CA ARG A 44 -3.30 -12.86 6.70
C ARG A 44 -4.28 -13.12 7.84
N GLU A 45 -4.12 -14.23 8.57
CA GLU A 45 -4.98 -14.52 9.73
C GLU A 45 -4.79 -13.50 10.86
N LEU A 46 -3.55 -13.05 11.11
CA LEU A 46 -3.27 -11.98 12.07
C LEU A 46 -3.97 -10.68 11.68
N VAL A 47 -3.83 -10.25 10.41
CA VAL A 47 -4.51 -9.03 9.91
C VAL A 47 -6.03 -9.15 10.01
N LYS A 48 -6.58 -10.33 9.72
CA LYS A 48 -8.02 -10.60 9.87
C LYS A 48 -8.46 -10.46 11.33
N GLY A 49 -7.71 -11.03 12.27
CA GLY A 49 -7.98 -10.88 13.70
C GLY A 49 -7.89 -9.43 14.18
N ALA A 50 -6.90 -8.68 13.70
CA ALA A 50 -6.76 -7.26 13.99
C ALA A 50 -7.93 -6.42 13.46
N ALA A 51 -8.35 -6.68 12.22
CA ALA A 51 -9.48 -5.97 11.61
C ALA A 51 -10.81 -6.29 12.32
N GLN A 52 -11.00 -7.54 12.73
CA GLN A 52 -12.17 -7.93 13.52
C GLN A 52 -12.17 -7.22 14.89
N TYR A 53 -11.04 -7.22 15.60
CA TYR A 53 -10.90 -6.52 16.87
C TYR A 53 -11.19 -5.01 16.71
N ALA A 54 -10.65 -4.37 15.68
CA ALA A 54 -10.89 -2.96 15.38
C ALA A 54 -12.39 -2.67 15.20
N ALA A 55 -13.09 -3.48 14.40
CA ALA A 55 -14.52 -3.34 14.16
C ALA A 55 -15.35 -3.56 15.44
N ASP A 56 -15.02 -4.59 16.22
CA ASP A 56 -15.70 -4.93 17.49
C ASP A 56 -15.54 -3.81 18.53
N HIS A 57 -14.47 -3.01 18.45
CA HIS A 57 -14.18 -1.89 19.36
C HIS A 57 -14.54 -0.52 18.76
N GLY A 58 -15.26 -0.49 17.63
CA GLY A 58 -15.80 0.73 17.03
C GLY A 58 -14.81 1.54 16.20
N SER A 59 -13.62 1.00 15.90
CA SER A 59 -12.71 1.62 14.94
C SER A 59 -13.19 1.36 13.51
N ARG A 60 -13.19 2.43 12.70
CA ARG A 60 -13.50 2.36 11.26
C ARG A 60 -12.32 1.85 10.45
N ASP A 61 -11.10 2.13 10.92
CA ASP A 61 -9.86 1.88 10.21
C ASP A 61 -8.98 0.89 10.98
N LEU A 62 -8.18 0.14 10.21
CA LEU A 62 -7.20 -0.78 10.78
C LEU A 62 -5.91 -0.04 11.12
N ASP A 63 -5.82 0.44 12.35
CA ASP A 63 -4.60 1.07 12.86
C ASP A 63 -3.55 0.09 13.40
N THR A 64 -2.34 0.62 13.59
CA THR A 64 -1.16 -0.14 14.05
C THR A 64 -1.39 -0.79 15.41
N GLU A 65 -2.13 -0.15 16.32
CA GLU A 65 -2.46 -0.70 17.63
C GLU A 65 -3.25 -2.02 17.54
N HIS A 66 -4.18 -2.13 16.60
CA HIS A 66 -4.95 -3.35 16.38
C HIS A 66 -4.06 -4.48 15.85
N LEU A 67 -3.14 -4.15 14.94
CA LEU A 67 -2.15 -5.11 14.42
C LEU A 67 -1.24 -5.61 15.53
N LEU A 68 -0.72 -4.71 16.36
CA LEU A 68 0.13 -5.07 17.49
C LEU A 68 -0.64 -5.92 18.49
N ARG A 69 -1.88 -5.55 18.84
CA ARG A 69 -2.72 -6.35 19.73
C ARG A 69 -2.94 -7.77 19.21
N ALA A 70 -3.27 -7.92 17.93
CA ALA A 70 -3.42 -9.24 17.32
C ALA A 70 -2.09 -10.03 17.31
N ALA A 71 -0.96 -9.35 17.11
CA ALA A 71 0.36 -9.95 17.17
C ALA A 71 0.70 -10.48 18.58
N LEU A 72 0.30 -9.79 19.65
CA LEU A 72 0.47 -10.25 21.04
C LEU A 72 -0.30 -11.55 21.34
N ALA A 73 -1.40 -11.78 20.62
CA ALA A 73 -2.25 -12.96 20.76
C ALA A 73 -1.85 -14.13 19.84
N THR A 74 -0.88 -13.94 18.94
CA THR A 74 -0.55 -14.91 17.87
C THR A 74 0.83 -15.52 18.07
N GLU A 75 0.97 -16.83 17.82
CA GLU A 75 2.28 -17.50 17.78
C GLU A 75 3.02 -17.25 16.46
N PRO A 76 4.37 -17.13 16.45
CA PRO A 76 5.30 -17.31 17.57
C PRO A 76 5.55 -16.02 18.38
N THR A 77 4.93 -14.90 18.01
CA THR A 77 5.20 -13.58 18.60
C THR A 77 4.99 -13.58 20.10
N ARG A 78 3.90 -14.20 20.58
CA ARG A 78 3.63 -14.36 22.00
C ARG A 78 4.77 -15.07 22.74
N THR A 79 5.21 -16.22 22.26
CA THR A 79 6.34 -16.97 22.84
C THR A 79 7.62 -16.14 22.85
N LEU A 80 7.91 -15.38 21.78
CA LEU A 80 9.10 -14.54 21.71
C LEU A 80 9.08 -13.41 22.76
N LEU A 81 7.91 -12.79 22.96
CA LEU A 81 7.74 -11.74 23.96
C LEU A 81 7.91 -12.29 25.39
N SER A 82 7.27 -13.41 25.72
CA SER A 82 7.46 -14.07 27.01
C SER A 82 8.93 -14.42 27.27
N ARG A 83 9.67 -14.88 26.24
CA ARG A 83 11.11 -15.17 26.35
C ARG A 83 11.97 -13.93 26.54
N SER A 84 11.54 -12.77 26.06
CA SER A 84 12.20 -11.48 26.31
C SER A 84 11.89 -10.89 27.69
N GLY A 85 11.03 -11.54 28.49
CA GLY A 85 10.61 -11.05 29.81
C GLY A 85 9.46 -10.05 29.77
N ALA A 86 8.82 -9.85 28.61
CA ALA A 86 7.59 -9.08 28.50
C ALA A 86 6.37 -9.96 28.82
N ASP A 87 5.36 -9.37 29.46
CA ASP A 87 4.06 -10.01 29.67
C ASP A 87 3.09 -9.58 28.56
N PRO A 88 2.64 -10.50 27.68
CA PRO A 88 1.73 -10.19 26.58
C PRO A 88 0.26 -9.97 27.02
N ASP A 89 -0.07 -10.24 28.29
CA ASP A 89 -1.44 -10.13 28.83
C ASP A 89 -1.65 -8.94 29.76
N SER A 90 -0.57 -8.24 30.13
CA SER A 90 -0.60 -7.02 30.95
C SER A 90 -0.99 -5.76 30.18
#